data_AF-A0A0P5W041-F1
#
_entry.id   AF-A0A0P5W041-F1
#
_cell.length_a   1.000
_cell.length_b   1.000
_cell.length_c   1.000
_cell.angle_alpha   90.00
_cell.angle_beta   90.00
_cell.angle_gamma   90.00
#
_symmetry.space_group_name_H-M   'P 1'
#
loop_
_entity.id
_entity.type
_entity.pdbx_description
1 polymer ?
#
loop_
_entity_poly.entity_id
_entity_poly.type
_entity_poly.pdbx_seq_one_letter_code
_entity_poly.pdbx_strand_id
1 'polypeptide(L)'
;MPFQIYAELWLSAGFEATMQLSNSLLPVLHSPVQIICLVFFPLQFIQNGIHAFETRIHRFRLSASGNRNMLAWTRITSAGPADAQKWAESFTALLSSKHGSSLYHSFLRGEFSNENLEFWLAVEDYKHSTKPKDMAAKAQQIYKDFLTVQASKKQQVNLDAETRAMTLANVQSDSPDQHAFDQAQRKIQHMMERDSYQRFLKSDLFLQVVNAKNWKRLLSFSPSLP
;
A
#
# COMPACT_ATOMS: atom_id res chain seq x y z
N MET A 1 -32.35 11.62 2.32
CA MET A 1 -31.98 11.81 0.91
C MET A 1 -30.58 11.24 0.72
N PRO A 2 -30.42 10.10 0.02
CA PRO A 2 -29.21 9.30 0.13
C PRO A 2 -28.04 9.90 -0.65
N PHE A 3 -26.88 9.87 0.00
CA PHE A 3 -25.53 10.30 -0.40
C PHE A 3 -25.09 9.89 -1.83
N GLN A 4 -25.70 8.86 -2.41
CA GLN A 4 -25.46 8.41 -3.79
C GLN A 4 -25.75 9.50 -4.83
N ILE A 5 -26.82 10.29 -4.64
CA ILE A 5 -27.21 11.33 -5.61
C ILE A 5 -26.19 12.47 -5.64
N TYR A 6 -25.61 12.83 -4.49
CA TYR A 6 -24.58 13.87 -4.42
C TYR A 6 -23.24 13.42 -5.01
N ALA A 7 -22.87 12.15 -4.86
CA ALA A 7 -21.67 11.59 -5.47
C ALA A 7 -21.82 11.50 -6.99
N GLU A 8 -22.99 11.09 -7.49
CA GLU A 8 -23.30 11.09 -8.93
C GLU A 8 -23.34 12.50 -9.51
N LEU A 9 -23.94 13.47 -8.82
CA LEU A 9 -23.96 14.88 -9.23
C LEU A 9 -22.56 15.52 -9.25
N TRP A 10 -21.68 15.14 -8.33
CA TRP A 10 -20.30 15.66 -8.29
C TRP A 10 -19.42 15.01 -9.38
N LEU A 11 -19.59 13.71 -9.60
CA LEU A 11 -18.95 13.00 -10.72
C LEU A 11 -19.46 13.51 -12.07
N SER A 12 -20.76 13.77 -12.21
CA SER A 12 -21.34 14.29 -13.45
C SER A 12 -20.89 15.73 -13.71
N ALA A 13 -20.91 16.61 -12.70
CA ALA A 13 -20.46 17.99 -12.85
C ALA A 13 -18.94 18.11 -13.12
N GLY A 14 -18.13 17.25 -12.49
CA GLY A 14 -16.68 17.19 -12.75
C GLY A 14 -16.34 16.64 -14.15
N PHE A 15 -17.13 15.68 -14.63
CA PHE A 15 -17.00 15.11 -15.98
C PHE A 15 -17.44 16.11 -17.06
N GLU A 16 -18.51 16.86 -16.80
CA GLU A 16 -19.05 17.84 -17.74
C GLU A 16 -18.15 19.09 -17.86
N ALA A 17 -17.58 19.56 -16.76
CA ALA A 17 -16.60 20.66 -16.77
C ALA A 17 -15.29 20.28 -17.50
N THR A 18 -14.83 19.03 -17.35
CA THR A 18 -13.63 18.53 -18.06
C THR A 18 -13.88 18.28 -19.54
N MET A 19 -15.09 17.82 -19.92
CA MET A 19 -15.51 17.69 -21.31
C MET A 19 -15.67 19.05 -22.01
N GLN A 20 -16.22 20.07 -21.33
CA GLN A 20 -16.34 21.43 -21.88
C GLN A 20 -14.97 22.07 -22.11
N LEU A 21 -14.03 21.95 -21.17
CA LEU A 21 -12.65 22.44 -21.34
C LEU A 21 -11.91 21.72 -22.48
N SER A 22 -12.08 20.40 -22.60
CA SER A 22 -11.52 19.58 -23.69
C SER A 22 -12.04 20.02 -25.07
N ASN A 23 -13.37 20.13 -25.22
CA ASN A 23 -14.01 20.48 -26.50
C ASN A 23 -13.70 21.92 -26.95
N SER A 24 -13.40 22.83 -26.02
CA SER A 24 -13.04 24.22 -26.32
C SER A 24 -11.60 24.37 -26.80
N LEU A 25 -10.70 23.49 -26.34
CA LEU A 25 -9.26 23.57 -26.60
C LEU A 25 -8.82 22.71 -27.80
N LEU A 26 -9.58 21.66 -28.16
CA LEU A 26 -9.30 20.77 -29.29
C LEU A 26 -9.03 21.49 -30.64
N PRO A 27 -9.75 22.57 -31.01
CA PRO A 27 -9.57 23.21 -32.32
C PRO A 27 -8.28 24.03 -32.49
N VAL A 28 -7.54 24.30 -31.40
CA VAL A 28 -6.39 25.23 -31.38
C VAL A 28 -5.04 24.48 -31.33
N LEU A 29 -5.08 23.14 -31.29
CA LEU A 29 -3.90 22.30 -31.05
C LEU A 29 -3.47 21.63 -32.35
N HIS A 30 -2.34 22.07 -32.89
CA HIS A 30 -1.77 21.53 -34.13
C HIS A 30 -0.67 20.50 -33.90
N SER A 31 -0.34 20.18 -32.64
CA SER A 31 0.71 19.21 -32.28
C SER A 31 0.12 17.94 -31.64
N PRO A 32 0.45 16.73 -32.14
CA PRO A 32 0.05 15.46 -31.53
C PRO A 32 0.45 15.34 -30.06
N VAL A 33 1.55 16.00 -29.65
CA VAL A 33 2.04 16.00 -28.27
C VAL A 33 1.12 16.79 -27.33
N GLN A 34 0.52 17.88 -27.81
CA GLN A 34 -0.38 18.71 -27.01
C GLN A 34 -1.75 18.04 -26.78
N ILE A 35 -2.22 17.26 -27.77
CA ILE A 35 -3.45 16.46 -27.67
C ILE A 35 -3.27 15.34 -26.64
N ILE A 36 -2.11 14.68 -26.62
CA ILE A 36 -1.78 13.66 -25.60
C ILE A 36 -1.71 14.29 -24.20
N CYS A 37 -1.13 15.48 -24.05
CA CYS A 37 -1.10 16.19 -22.76
C CYS A 37 -2.50 16.62 -22.28
N LEU A 38 -3.47 16.91 -23.15
CA LEU A 38 -4.82 17.27 -22.71
C LEU A 38 -5.74 16.07 -22.44
N VAL A 39 -5.43 14.89 -22.99
CA VAL A 39 -6.26 13.68 -22.79
C VAL A 39 -5.68 12.77 -21.71
N PHE A 40 -4.35 12.68 -21.56
CA PHE A 40 -3.70 11.81 -20.56
C PHE A 40 -3.42 12.51 -19.22
N PHE A 41 -3.18 13.83 -19.22
CA PHE A 41 -2.94 14.55 -17.96
C PHE A 41 -4.19 14.58 -17.06
N PRO A 42 -5.43 14.72 -17.59
CA PRO A 42 -6.63 14.54 -16.78
C PRO A 42 -6.82 13.09 -16.29
N LEU A 43 -6.44 12.06 -17.06
CA LEU A 43 -6.57 10.66 -16.61
C LEU A 43 -5.65 10.33 -15.43
N GLN A 44 -4.42 10.85 -15.43
CA GLN A 44 -3.51 10.73 -14.29
C GLN A 44 -3.99 11.56 -13.08
N PHE A 45 -4.56 12.74 -13.32
CA PHE A 45 -5.11 13.62 -12.27
C PHE A 45 -6.44 13.10 -11.70
N ILE A 46 -7.23 12.39 -12.48
CA ILE A 46 -8.46 11.71 -12.04
C ILE A 46 -8.10 10.47 -11.23
N GLN A 47 -7.08 9.68 -11.60
CA GLN A 47 -6.62 8.55 -10.76
C GLN A 47 -6.02 9.04 -9.43
N ASN A 48 -5.17 10.07 -9.45
CA ASN A 48 -4.62 10.67 -8.24
C ASN A 48 -5.68 11.43 -7.42
N GLY A 49 -6.67 12.03 -8.10
CA GLY A 49 -7.81 12.72 -7.49
C GLY A 49 -8.82 11.78 -6.86
N ILE A 50 -9.07 10.61 -7.45
CA ILE A 50 -9.85 9.52 -6.88
C ILE A 50 -9.15 8.97 -5.63
N HIS A 51 -7.81 8.79 -5.65
CA HIS A 51 -7.05 8.41 -4.46
C HIS A 51 -7.10 9.49 -3.35
N ALA A 52 -6.98 10.77 -3.71
CA ALA A 52 -7.10 11.87 -2.76
C ALA A 52 -8.53 12.00 -2.19
N PHE A 53 -9.54 11.72 -3.01
CA PHE A 53 -10.96 11.67 -2.62
C PHE A 53 -11.28 10.46 -1.75
N GLU A 54 -10.75 9.27 -2.06
CA GLU A 54 -10.87 8.06 -1.23
C GLU A 54 -10.17 8.24 0.11
N THR A 55 -9.02 8.90 0.16
CA THR A 55 -8.34 9.29 1.41
C THR A 55 -9.20 10.24 2.25
N ARG A 56 -9.96 11.13 1.60
CA ARG A 56 -10.90 12.06 2.25
C ARG A 56 -12.21 11.37 2.68
N ILE A 57 -12.70 10.39 1.93
CA ILE A 57 -13.81 9.48 2.29
C ILE A 57 -13.40 8.59 3.45
N HIS A 58 -12.15 8.11 3.52
CA HIS A 58 -11.62 7.38 4.67
C HIS A 58 -11.61 8.29 5.91
N ARG A 59 -11.21 9.55 5.76
CA ARG A 59 -11.26 10.59 6.82
C ARG A 59 -12.70 10.91 7.26
N PHE A 60 -13.67 10.90 6.35
CA PHE A 60 -15.09 11.14 6.64
C PHE A 60 -15.79 9.89 7.23
N ARG A 61 -15.44 8.68 6.77
CA ARG A 61 -15.86 7.40 7.38
C ARG A 61 -15.32 7.24 8.81
N LEU A 62 -14.13 7.78 9.09
CA LEU A 62 -13.55 7.83 10.43
C LEU A 62 -14.32 8.80 11.36
N SER A 63 -14.93 9.85 10.81
CA SER A 63 -15.77 10.78 11.59
C SER A 63 -17.23 10.32 11.75
N ALA A 64 -17.73 9.45 10.87
CA ALA A 64 -19.16 9.11 10.79
C ALA A 64 -19.53 7.70 11.28
N SER A 65 -18.56 6.79 11.49
CA SER A 65 -18.85 5.42 11.95
C SER A 65 -18.45 5.22 13.41
N GLY A 66 -19.43 5.31 14.31
CA GLY A 66 -19.29 4.85 15.69
C GLY A 66 -18.68 3.44 15.81
N ASN A 67 -17.65 3.37 16.64
CA ASN A 67 -17.29 2.27 17.55
C ASN A 67 -17.00 0.83 17.05
N ARG A 68 -17.03 0.49 15.77
CA ARG A 68 -16.65 -0.88 15.32
C ARG A 68 -15.23 -1.03 14.77
N ASN A 69 -14.73 -0.04 14.03
CA ASN A 69 -13.35 -0.08 13.51
C ASN A 69 -12.32 0.42 14.53
N MET A 70 -12.74 1.19 15.54
CA MET A 70 -11.87 1.62 16.63
C MET A 70 -11.29 0.42 17.38
N LEU A 71 -12.06 -0.66 17.59
CA LEU A 71 -11.57 -1.87 18.27
C LEU A 71 -10.54 -2.67 17.46
N ALA A 72 -10.66 -2.70 16.13
CA ALA A 72 -9.65 -3.31 15.25
C ALA A 72 -8.36 -2.49 15.23
N TRP A 73 -8.47 -1.15 15.18
CA TRP A 73 -7.35 -0.23 15.39
C TRP A 73 -6.71 -0.41 16.78
N THR A 74 -7.51 -0.48 17.85
CA THR A 74 -7.03 -0.64 19.23
C THR A 74 -6.24 -1.94 19.43
N ARG A 75 -6.60 -3.00 18.69
CA ARG A 75 -5.90 -4.30 18.74
C ARG A 75 -4.58 -4.28 17.95
N ILE A 76 -4.52 -3.51 16.85
CA ILE A 76 -3.31 -3.27 16.06
C ILE A 76 -2.34 -2.32 16.80
N THR A 77 -2.86 -1.37 17.59
CA THR A 77 -2.10 -0.34 18.32
C THR A 77 -1.93 -0.63 19.81
N SER A 78 -1.88 -1.91 20.23
CA SER A 78 -1.39 -2.23 21.59
C SER A 78 0.07 -1.75 21.78
N ALA A 79 0.77 -1.57 20.66
CA ALA A 79 2.08 -0.96 20.56
C ALA A 79 2.09 0.50 21.02
N GLY A 80 3.09 0.84 21.81
CA GLY A 80 3.29 2.19 22.34
C GLY A 80 4.33 3.00 21.56
N PRO A 81 4.61 4.24 21.99
CA PRO A 81 5.63 5.08 21.37
C PRO A 81 7.03 4.45 21.39
N ALA A 82 7.34 3.60 22.37
CA ALA A 82 8.61 2.89 22.45
C ALA A 82 8.76 1.83 21.35
N ASP A 83 7.67 1.16 20.97
CA ASP A 83 7.68 0.24 19.83
C ASP A 83 7.80 1.00 18.52
N ALA A 84 7.06 2.12 18.39
CA ALA A 84 7.16 2.99 17.22
C ALA A 84 8.57 3.55 17.02
N GLN A 85 9.29 3.87 18.09
CA GLN A 85 10.69 4.30 18.01
C GLN A 85 11.58 3.23 17.37
N LYS A 86 11.46 1.96 17.81
CA LYS A 86 12.20 0.84 17.21
C LYS A 86 11.84 0.65 15.73
N TRP A 87 10.56 0.80 15.40
CA TRP A 87 10.11 0.70 14.00
C TRP A 87 10.66 1.80 13.11
N ALA A 88 11.03 2.97 13.67
CA ALA A 88 11.65 4.06 12.93
C ALA A 88 13.17 3.89 12.79
N GLU A 89 13.82 3.10 13.65
CA GLU A 89 15.26 2.86 13.61
C GLU A 89 15.69 2.08 12.36
N SER A 90 14.88 1.10 11.92
CA SER A 90 15.16 0.36 10.69
C SER A 90 13.93 -0.34 10.13
N PHE A 91 13.92 -0.53 8.81
CA PHE A 91 12.90 -1.30 8.13
C PHE A 91 12.82 -2.75 8.64
N THR A 92 13.96 -3.35 8.95
CA THR A 92 14.03 -4.70 9.53
C THR A 92 13.37 -4.77 10.91
N ALA A 93 13.56 -3.75 11.76
CA ALA A 93 12.93 -3.68 13.07
C ALA A 93 11.40 -3.53 12.97
N LEU A 94 10.92 -2.76 11.98
CA LEU A 94 9.50 -2.66 11.65
C LEU A 94 8.92 -4.03 11.27
N LEU A 95 9.55 -4.75 10.33
CA LEU A 95 9.03 -6.01 9.81
C LEU A 95 9.13 -7.18 10.81
N SER A 96 10.16 -7.17 11.67
CA SER A 96 10.31 -8.14 12.75
C SER A 96 9.22 -8.01 13.82
N SER A 97 8.56 -6.84 13.92
CA SER A 97 7.47 -6.62 14.86
C SER A 97 6.14 -7.02 14.25
N LYS A 98 5.40 -7.93 14.90
CA LYS A 98 4.02 -8.29 14.49
C LYS A 98 3.09 -7.08 14.37
N HIS A 99 3.20 -6.13 15.29
CA HIS A 99 2.39 -4.91 15.27
C HIS A 99 2.89 -3.94 14.20
N GLY A 100 4.21 -3.77 14.08
CA GLY A 100 4.83 -2.92 13.07
C GLY A 100 4.49 -3.36 11.65
N SER A 101 4.70 -4.64 11.32
CA SER A 101 4.37 -5.20 10.01
C SER A 101 2.88 -5.12 9.70
N SER A 102 2.00 -5.37 10.67
CA SER A 102 0.54 -5.24 10.49
C SER A 102 0.11 -3.78 10.22
N LEU A 103 0.71 -2.82 10.92
CA LEU A 103 0.43 -1.41 10.75
C LEU A 103 0.93 -0.91 9.39
N TYR A 104 2.14 -1.29 9.01
CA TYR A 104 2.74 -0.97 7.71
C TYR A 104 1.95 -1.58 6.55
N HIS A 105 1.53 -2.84 6.69
CA HIS A 105 0.66 -3.49 5.72
C HIS A 105 -0.69 -2.77 5.56
N SER A 106 -1.27 -2.28 6.66
CA SER A 106 -2.51 -1.49 6.62
C SER A 106 -2.31 -0.15 5.91
N PHE A 107 -1.16 0.49 6.12
CA PHE A 107 -0.75 1.69 5.38
C PHE A 107 -0.66 1.43 3.87
N LEU A 108 0.08 0.38 3.46
CA LEU A 108 0.25 0.04 2.05
C LEU A 108 -1.07 -0.33 1.37
N ARG A 109 -1.97 -1.04 2.06
CA ARG A 109 -3.32 -1.35 1.53
C ARG A 109 -4.15 -0.10 1.27
N GLY A 110 -4.04 0.91 2.13
CA GLY A 110 -4.70 2.21 1.92
C GLY A 110 -4.21 2.94 0.67
N GLU A 111 -2.99 2.63 0.22
CA GLU A 111 -2.37 3.17 -0.98
C GLU A 111 -2.36 2.19 -2.16
N PHE A 112 -2.97 1.02 -2.01
CA PHE A 112 -2.98 -0.05 -3.01
C PHE A 112 -1.58 -0.47 -3.49
N SER A 113 -0.61 -0.54 -2.56
CA SER A 113 0.81 -0.86 -2.82
C SER A 113 1.37 -1.98 -1.91
N ASN A 114 0.49 -2.87 -1.43
CA ASN A 114 0.83 -3.94 -0.48
C ASN A 114 1.49 -5.18 -1.11
N GLU A 115 1.52 -5.30 -2.44
CA GLU A 115 2.06 -6.47 -3.15
C GLU A 115 3.53 -6.73 -2.83
N ASN A 116 4.33 -5.68 -2.66
CA ASN A 116 5.74 -5.79 -2.34
C ASN A 116 5.98 -6.37 -0.95
N LEU A 117 5.14 -6.00 0.02
CA LEU A 117 5.20 -6.54 1.37
C LEU A 117 4.66 -7.97 1.42
N GLU A 118 3.57 -8.26 0.71
CA GLU A 118 3.00 -9.61 0.62
C GLU A 118 4.00 -10.59 0.00
N PHE A 119 4.69 -10.20 -1.07
CA PHE A 119 5.80 -10.97 -1.63
C PHE A 119 6.91 -11.19 -0.61
N TRP A 120 7.38 -10.12 0.06
CA TRP A 120 8.47 -10.22 1.03
C TRP A 120 8.11 -11.17 2.18
N LEU A 121 6.89 -11.10 2.71
CA LEU A 121 6.40 -11.99 3.76
C LEU A 121 6.24 -13.43 3.28
N ALA A 122 5.78 -13.64 2.05
CA ALA A 122 5.68 -14.97 1.46
C ALA A 122 7.06 -15.63 1.31
N VAL A 123 8.08 -14.85 0.97
CA VAL A 123 9.48 -15.32 0.92
C VAL A 123 10.02 -15.65 2.31
N GLU A 124 9.74 -14.83 3.34
CA GLU A 124 10.13 -15.18 4.71
C GLU A 124 9.44 -16.46 5.19
N ASP A 125 8.16 -16.64 4.90
CA ASP A 125 7.44 -17.88 5.22
C ASP A 125 8.00 -19.08 4.41
N TYR A 126 8.45 -18.86 3.16
CA TYR A 126 9.14 -19.87 2.37
C TYR A 126 10.43 -20.37 3.03
N LYS A 127 11.27 -19.47 3.55
CA LYS A 127 12.53 -19.82 4.21
C LYS A 127 12.37 -20.73 5.43
N HIS A 128 11.23 -20.66 6.11
CA HIS A 128 10.92 -21.54 7.25
C HIS A 128 10.51 -22.96 6.84
N SER A 129 10.29 -23.20 5.55
CA SER A 129 9.91 -24.53 5.04
C SER A 129 11.16 -25.42 4.98
N THR A 130 11.05 -26.65 5.50
CA THR A 130 12.18 -27.60 5.61
C THR A 130 12.00 -28.85 4.76
N LYS A 131 10.78 -29.11 4.28
CA LYS A 131 10.46 -30.29 3.45
C LYS A 131 10.65 -29.94 1.96
N PRO A 132 11.51 -30.66 1.21
CA PRO A 132 11.80 -30.32 -0.19
C PRO A 132 10.57 -30.24 -1.10
N LYS A 133 9.59 -31.13 -0.92
CA LYS A 133 8.34 -31.11 -1.72
C LYS A 133 7.49 -29.86 -1.44
N ASP A 134 7.39 -29.46 -0.18
CA ASP A 134 6.61 -28.28 0.22
C ASP A 134 7.32 -27.00 -0.23
N MET A 135 8.66 -26.98 -0.17
CA MET A 135 9.47 -25.89 -0.70
C MET A 135 9.25 -25.72 -2.20
N ALA A 136 9.35 -26.78 -3.00
CA ALA A 136 9.15 -26.69 -4.44
C ALA A 136 7.73 -26.18 -4.79
N ALA A 137 6.69 -26.71 -4.14
CA ALA A 137 5.32 -26.25 -4.37
C ALA A 137 5.13 -24.78 -4.00
N LYS A 138 5.68 -24.34 -2.85
CA LYS A 138 5.57 -22.97 -2.36
C LYS A 138 6.38 -21.99 -3.21
N ALA A 139 7.57 -22.37 -3.66
CA ALA A 139 8.39 -21.60 -4.58
C ALA A 139 7.65 -21.33 -5.89
N GLN A 140 7.04 -22.37 -6.47
CA GLN A 140 6.22 -22.24 -7.68
C GLN A 140 5.01 -21.33 -7.47
N GLN A 141 4.33 -21.45 -6.33
CA GLN A 141 3.19 -20.60 -5.98
C GLN A 141 3.60 -19.12 -5.85
N ILE A 142 4.67 -18.82 -5.10
CA ILE A 142 5.17 -17.45 -4.94
C ILE A 142 5.58 -16.85 -6.30
N TYR A 143 6.27 -17.64 -7.13
CA TYR A 143 6.64 -17.19 -8.46
C TYR A 143 5.39 -16.87 -9.30
N LYS A 144 4.38 -17.73 -9.26
CA LYS A 144 3.12 -17.54 -9.99
C LYS A 144 2.39 -16.26 -9.58
N ASP A 145 2.25 -16.04 -8.28
CA ASP A 145 1.42 -14.97 -7.72
C ASP A 145 2.04 -13.59 -7.89
N PHE A 146 3.38 -13.48 -7.85
CA PHE A 146 4.06 -12.18 -7.81
C PHE A 146 4.97 -11.89 -9.01
N LEU A 147 5.45 -12.92 -9.72
CA LEU A 147 6.54 -12.77 -10.70
C LEU A 147 6.17 -13.14 -12.14
N THR A 148 5.13 -13.95 -12.35
CA THR A 148 4.70 -14.30 -13.71
C THR A 148 4.04 -13.14 -14.44
N VAL A 149 4.03 -13.21 -15.78
CA VAL A 149 3.25 -12.31 -16.63
C VAL A 149 1.74 -12.50 -16.44
N GLN A 150 1.33 -13.67 -15.92
CA GLN A 150 -0.05 -14.00 -15.59
C GLN A 150 -0.50 -13.49 -14.21
N ALA A 151 0.44 -13.08 -13.35
CA ALA A 151 0.10 -12.37 -12.13
C ALA A 151 -0.73 -11.14 -12.51
N SER A 152 -1.80 -10.88 -11.77
CA SER A 152 -2.58 -9.67 -12.02
C SER A 152 -1.62 -8.47 -11.93
N LYS A 153 -1.73 -7.49 -12.85
CA LYS A 153 -0.83 -6.31 -12.84
C LYS A 153 -0.73 -5.61 -11.49
N LYS A 154 -1.75 -5.79 -10.63
CA LYS A 154 -1.83 -5.24 -9.27
C LYS A 154 -1.02 -6.02 -8.22
N GLN A 155 -0.64 -7.27 -8.50
CA GLN A 155 0.12 -8.14 -7.59
C GLN A 155 1.56 -8.36 -8.07
N GLN A 156 1.89 -7.91 -9.28
CA GLN A 156 3.24 -8.04 -9.81
C GLN A 156 4.18 -7.08 -9.09
N VAL A 157 5.24 -7.64 -8.50
CA VAL A 157 6.26 -6.82 -7.82
C VAL A 157 7.20 -6.17 -8.82
N ASN A 158 7.73 -5.00 -8.46
CA ASN A 158 8.64 -4.25 -9.30
C ASN A 158 10.06 -4.84 -9.27
N LEU A 159 10.36 -5.74 -10.21
CA LEU A 159 11.69 -6.35 -10.38
C LEU A 159 12.22 -6.19 -11.81
N ASP A 160 13.53 -5.99 -11.91
CA ASP A 160 14.24 -6.01 -13.18
C ASP A 160 14.18 -7.40 -13.84
N ALA A 161 14.35 -7.43 -15.17
CA ALA A 161 14.19 -8.64 -15.97
C ALA A 161 15.23 -9.72 -15.60
N GLU A 162 16.46 -9.29 -15.30
CA GLU A 162 17.56 -10.17 -14.91
C GLU A 162 17.25 -10.91 -13.61
N THR A 163 16.82 -10.18 -12.58
CA THR A 163 16.48 -10.77 -11.28
C THR A 163 15.30 -11.72 -11.41
N ARG A 164 14.28 -11.39 -12.22
CA ARG A 164 13.16 -12.30 -12.49
C ARG A 164 13.60 -13.59 -13.19
N ALA A 165 14.50 -13.51 -14.16
CA ALA A 165 15.03 -14.68 -14.85
C ALA A 165 15.86 -15.57 -13.91
N MET A 166 16.68 -14.96 -13.05
CA MET A 166 17.46 -15.69 -12.06
C MET A 166 16.55 -16.40 -11.03
N THR A 167 15.54 -15.70 -10.50
CA THR A 167 14.57 -16.32 -9.59
C THR A 167 13.83 -17.47 -10.24
N LEU A 168 13.45 -17.36 -11.53
CA LEU A 168 12.81 -18.45 -12.26
C LEU A 168 13.72 -19.69 -12.32
N ALA A 169 14.99 -19.51 -12.67
CA ALA A 169 15.95 -20.61 -12.74
C ALA A 169 16.11 -21.33 -11.39
N ASN A 170 16.18 -20.56 -10.29
CA ASN A 170 16.26 -21.13 -8.94
C ASN A 170 15.00 -21.94 -8.58
N VAL A 171 13.82 -21.39 -8.89
CA VAL A 171 12.52 -22.01 -8.60
C VAL A 171 12.27 -23.27 -9.45
N GLN A 172 12.84 -23.34 -10.66
CA GLN A 172 12.75 -24.49 -11.57
C GLN A 172 13.84 -25.55 -11.34
N SER A 173 14.77 -25.33 -10.41
CA SER A 173 15.76 -26.35 -10.06
C SER A 173 15.08 -27.59 -9.45
N ASP A 174 15.72 -28.76 -9.59
CA ASP A 174 15.19 -30.01 -9.04
C ASP A 174 15.06 -29.98 -7.50
N SER A 175 15.79 -29.10 -6.83
CA SER A 175 15.78 -28.91 -5.38
C SER A 175 15.96 -27.43 -5.02
N PRO A 176 14.91 -26.60 -5.05
CA PRO A 176 15.02 -25.20 -4.67
C PRO A 176 15.36 -25.09 -3.18
N ASP A 177 16.36 -24.28 -2.87
CA ASP A 177 16.84 -24.05 -1.50
C ASP A 177 16.19 -22.80 -0.89
N GLN A 178 16.49 -22.52 0.38
CA GLN A 178 15.93 -21.38 1.11
C GLN A 178 16.35 -20.02 0.51
N HIS A 179 17.37 -19.99 -0.37
CA HIS A 179 17.96 -18.80 -0.96
C HIS A 179 17.40 -18.49 -2.36
N ALA A 180 16.47 -19.29 -2.88
CA ALA A 180 15.91 -19.15 -4.23
C ALA A 180 15.41 -17.73 -4.57
N PHE A 181 14.91 -16.98 -3.58
CA PHE A 181 14.35 -15.64 -3.72
C PHE A 181 15.23 -14.51 -3.16
N ASP A 182 16.43 -14.80 -2.64
CA ASP A 182 17.23 -13.86 -1.86
C ASP A 182 17.53 -12.54 -2.61
N GLN A 183 17.89 -12.63 -3.89
CA GLN A 183 18.15 -11.43 -4.71
C GLN A 183 16.87 -10.61 -4.95
N ALA A 184 15.78 -11.27 -5.31
CA ALA A 184 14.48 -10.62 -5.52
C ALA A 184 13.98 -9.95 -4.25
N GLN A 185 14.04 -10.65 -3.12
CA GLN A 185 13.61 -10.13 -1.84
C GLN A 185 14.44 -8.92 -1.40
N ARG A 186 15.77 -8.94 -1.57
CA ARG A 186 16.63 -7.78 -1.28
C ARG A 186 16.27 -6.57 -2.13
N LYS A 187 16.00 -6.75 -3.42
CA LYS A 187 15.60 -5.66 -4.33
C LYS A 187 14.28 -5.02 -3.88
N ILE A 188 13.28 -5.85 -3.59
CA ILE A 188 11.97 -5.38 -3.13
C ILE A 188 12.07 -4.70 -1.76
N GLN A 189 12.83 -5.26 -0.83
CA GLN A 189 13.10 -4.65 0.47
C GLN A 189 13.73 -3.26 0.32
N HIS A 190 14.79 -3.15 -0.49
CA HIS A 190 15.48 -1.87 -0.72
C HIS A 190 14.55 -0.82 -1.34
N MET A 191 13.68 -1.23 -2.27
CA MET A 191 12.68 -0.35 -2.87
C MET A 191 11.68 0.15 -1.82
N MET A 192 11.09 -0.76 -1.04
CA MET A 192 10.15 -0.39 0.03
C MET A 192 10.80 0.53 1.07
N GLU A 193 12.03 0.24 1.47
CA GLU A 193 12.78 1.01 2.47
C GLU A 193 13.04 2.47 2.03
N ARG A 194 13.24 2.68 0.73
CA ARG A 194 13.53 4.02 0.15
C ARG A 194 12.28 4.83 -0.20
N ASP A 195 11.14 4.18 -0.42
CA ASP A 195 9.90 4.86 -0.79
C ASP A 195 8.83 4.71 0.30
N SER A 196 8.11 3.59 0.30
CA SER A 196 6.90 3.42 1.09
C SER A 196 7.15 3.42 2.60
N TYR A 197 8.30 2.93 3.05
CA TYR A 197 8.72 3.02 4.46
C TYR A 197 8.94 4.48 4.89
N GLN A 198 9.60 5.29 4.07
CA GLN A 198 9.83 6.71 4.37
C GLN A 198 8.51 7.49 4.44
N ARG A 199 7.54 7.14 3.58
CA ARG A 199 6.19 7.71 3.61
C ARG A 199 5.39 7.21 4.82
N PHE A 200 5.51 5.94 5.18
CA PHE A 200 4.89 5.35 6.36
C PHE A 200 5.31 6.07 7.65
N LEU A 201 6.61 6.34 7.86
CA LEU A 201 7.10 7.04 9.06
C LEU A 201 6.58 8.48 9.20
N LYS A 202 6.10 9.07 8.10
CA LYS A 202 5.50 10.41 8.07
C LYS A 202 3.97 10.39 8.06
N SER A 203 3.37 9.21 7.97
CA SER A 203 1.92 9.05 7.85
C SER A 203 1.22 9.38 9.17
N ASP A 204 0.00 9.90 9.07
CA ASP A 204 -0.89 10.11 10.22
C ASP A 204 -1.07 8.82 11.04
N LEU A 205 -0.99 7.67 10.36
CA LEU A 205 -1.10 6.35 10.94
C LEU A 205 -0.01 6.06 11.97
N PHE A 206 1.24 6.30 11.57
CA PHE A 206 2.40 6.07 12.41
C PHE A 206 2.50 7.14 13.50
N LEU A 207 2.24 8.40 13.16
CA LEU A 207 2.29 9.52 14.10
C LEU A 207 1.26 9.41 15.23
N GLN A 208 0.11 8.77 14.99
CA GLN A 208 -0.86 8.46 16.05
C GLN A 208 -0.29 7.51 17.12
N VAL A 209 0.52 6.51 16.71
CA VAL A 209 1.17 5.57 17.63
C VAL A 209 2.30 6.25 18.40
N VAL A 210 3.10 7.08 17.72
CA VAL A 210 4.17 7.89 18.36
C VAL A 210 3.57 8.84 19.41
N ASN A 211 2.47 9.51 19.08
CA ASN A 211 1.82 10.47 19.95
C ASN A 211 0.80 9.83 20.91
N ALA A 212 0.83 8.50 21.07
CA ALA A 212 -0.16 7.78 21.85
C ALA A 212 -0.22 8.20 23.34
N LYS A 213 0.84 8.85 23.85
CA LYS A 213 0.88 9.46 25.19
C LYS A 213 -0.02 10.69 25.34
N ASN A 214 -0.28 11.43 24.26
CA ASN A 214 -1.02 12.68 24.30
C ASN A 214 -2.55 12.45 24.36
N TRP A 215 -3.08 11.47 23.64
CA TRP A 215 -4.52 11.19 23.67
C TRP A 215 -4.98 10.57 24.99
N LYS A 216 -4.16 9.72 25.63
CA LYS A 216 -4.47 9.18 26.97
C LYS A 216 -4.54 10.27 28.04
N ARG A 217 -3.66 11.28 27.94
CA ARG A 217 -3.68 12.47 28.82
C ARG A 217 -4.91 13.35 28.59
N LEU A 218 -5.35 13.49 27.34
CA LEU A 218 -6.55 14.26 27.00
C LEU A 218 -7.85 13.54 27.43
N LEU A 219 -7.90 12.20 27.32
CA LEU A 219 -9.04 11.42 27.84
C LEU A 219 -9.11 11.41 29.36
N SER A 220 -7.97 11.47 30.07
CA SER A 220 -7.96 11.67 31.53
C SER A 220 -8.37 13.08 31.97
N PHE A 221 -8.48 14.03 31.02
CA PHE A 221 -8.88 15.41 31.25
C PHE A 221 -10.33 15.70 30.83
N SER A 222 -11.16 14.67 30.65
CA SER A 222 -12.59 14.90 30.47
C SER A 222 -13.14 15.53 31.75
N PRO A 223 -13.63 16.79 31.73
CA PRO A 223 -14.37 17.32 32.86
C PRO A 223 -15.59 16.41 33.02
N SER A 224 -15.86 15.95 34.23
CA SER A 224 -17.13 15.35 34.57
C SER A 224 -18.23 16.28 34.08
N LEU A 225 -19.00 15.85 33.08
CA LEU A 225 -20.20 16.55 32.65
C LEU A 225 -21.15 16.64 33.86
N PRO A 226 -21.78 17.81 34.08
CA PRO A 226 -22.61 18.07 35.25
C PRO A 226 -23.84 17.17 35.35
#